data_AF-K1XZ84-F1
#
_entry.id   AF-K1XZ84-F1
#
_cell.length_a   1.000
_cell.length_b   1.000
_cell.length_c   1.000
_cell.angle_alpha   90.00
_cell.angle_beta   90.00
_cell.angle_gamma   90.00
#
_symmetry.space_group_name_H-M   'P 1'
#
loop_
_entity.id
_entity.type
_entity.pdbx_description
1 polymer ?
#
loop_
_entity_poly.entity_id
_entity_poly.type
_entity_poly.pdbx_seq_one_letter_code
_entity_poly.pdbx_strand_id
1 'polypeptide(L)'
;MYMANIVIWETYCVLNCDYCMYTKDIRKIFSEKELSTVSGNVSKIKKFIDNYAKKIQVISLTWWEPTLFPDIIKTFYDKFDNKIIRVCTNGLLLNNELLDSFSPERLYFAVTLDWIDLEDNLFRFKSQVMLDKIISNIDLLLNRWFSVEILTVLSPQNMLKYTKLIEYFENKYHKYIENWKIWFIPIELVNYMNLDKFKISDKMKSDLVLDLMSCKKKSIILSRQKEYFDELISYYSWNSVNTCGMYKRALHLKYLGDSIRTKWSFNLYWCWSRWHLMMWTMNFNNSFDASFILERRETKSVKLYFKESDSACKKCFDNRHYYWLILKNKLHNVPHILKKTIDLYHNN
;
A
#
# COMPACT_ATOMS: atom_id res chain seq x y z
N MET A 1 -2.46 13.93 6.43
CA MET A 1 -1.75 12.77 7.01
C MET A 1 -0.68 12.30 6.05
N TYR A 2 0.57 12.13 6.49
CA TYR A 2 1.64 11.54 5.67
C TYR A 2 1.88 10.10 6.12
N MET A 3 2.23 9.23 5.18
CA MET A 3 2.48 7.81 5.42
C MET A 3 3.92 7.47 5.01
N ALA A 4 4.63 6.73 5.88
CA ALA A 4 5.81 5.96 5.51
C ALA A 4 5.35 4.58 5.08
N ASN A 5 5.59 4.18 3.85
CA ASN A 5 5.44 2.78 3.48
C ASN A 5 6.77 2.06 3.67
N ILE A 6 6.81 1.14 4.63
CA ILE A 6 7.93 0.26 4.94
C ILE A 6 7.68 -1.07 4.25
N VAL A 7 8.41 -1.25 3.16
CA VAL A 7 8.42 -2.50 2.42
C VAL A 7 9.40 -3.43 3.11
N ILE A 8 8.98 -4.57 3.66
CA ILE A 8 9.94 -5.55 4.22
C ILE A 8 10.15 -6.67 3.20
N TRP A 9 11.38 -7.04 2.91
CA TRP A 9 11.65 -8.16 1.99
C TRP A 9 11.63 -9.49 2.74
N GLU A 10 10.44 -9.98 3.07
CA GLU A 10 10.25 -11.34 3.59
C GLU A 10 9.39 -12.11 2.60
N THR A 11 9.98 -13.01 1.80
CA THR A 11 9.40 -13.64 0.59
C THR A 11 8.29 -14.67 0.83
N TYR A 12 7.53 -14.53 1.92
CA TYR A 12 6.57 -15.51 2.37
C TYR A 12 5.14 -15.01 2.22
N CYS A 13 4.36 -15.69 1.38
CA CYS A 13 2.92 -15.51 1.27
C CYS A 13 2.22 -16.87 1.22
N VAL A 14 1.03 -16.94 1.80
CA VAL A 14 0.15 -18.12 1.66
C VAL A 14 -0.57 -18.17 0.32
N LEU A 15 -0.59 -17.06 -0.42
CA LEU A 15 -1.15 -16.98 -1.77
C LEU A 15 -0.06 -17.00 -2.85
N ASN A 16 -0.47 -17.29 -4.08
CA ASN A 16 0.39 -17.30 -5.25
C ASN A 16 -0.30 -16.53 -6.39
N CYS A 17 -0.52 -15.23 -6.18
CA CYS A 17 -1.27 -14.44 -7.13
C CYS A 17 -0.52 -14.34 -8.47
N ASP A 18 -1.24 -14.48 -9.57
CA ASP A 18 -0.77 -14.41 -10.95
C ASP A 18 -0.09 -13.09 -11.32
N TYR A 19 -0.47 -12.01 -10.62
CA TYR A 19 0.11 -10.68 -10.78
C TYR A 19 1.19 -10.38 -9.73
N CYS A 20 1.51 -11.33 -8.84
CA CYS A 20 2.57 -11.16 -7.86
C CYS A 20 3.92 -11.62 -8.43
N MET A 21 4.95 -10.79 -8.26
CA MET A 21 6.18 -10.88 -9.04
C MET A 21 7.24 -11.86 -8.54
N TYR A 22 6.99 -12.65 -7.50
CA TYR A 22 8.11 -13.36 -6.91
C TYR A 22 7.83 -14.74 -6.29
N THR A 23 8.96 -15.41 -6.07
CA THR A 23 9.08 -16.82 -5.75
C THR A 23 8.98 -17.06 -4.25
N LYS A 24 8.28 -18.13 -3.88
CA LYS A 24 8.14 -18.61 -2.51
C LYS A 24 9.50 -19.07 -1.99
N ASP A 25 9.86 -18.63 -0.79
CA ASP A 25 10.76 -19.40 0.07
C ASP A 25 9.94 -20.02 1.21
N ILE A 26 10.48 -20.99 1.97
CA ILE A 26 9.76 -21.69 3.05
C ILE A 26 10.46 -21.55 4.41
N ARG A 27 10.11 -20.52 5.20
CA ARG A 27 10.49 -20.37 6.62
C ARG A 27 9.52 -19.46 7.35
N LYS A 28 8.88 -20.02 8.38
CA LYS A 28 7.74 -19.40 9.08
C LYS A 28 8.09 -18.71 10.39
N ILE A 29 9.26 -18.99 10.98
CA ILE A 29 9.55 -18.60 12.36
C ILE A 29 10.89 -17.86 12.41
N PHE A 30 10.88 -16.73 13.13
CA PHE A 30 12.08 -15.98 13.47
C PHE A 30 12.65 -16.53 14.78
N SER A 31 13.96 -16.74 14.83
CA SER A 31 14.68 -16.96 16.10
C SER A 31 14.68 -15.69 16.94
N GLU A 32 14.86 -15.82 18.25
CA GLU A 32 14.98 -14.68 19.17
C GLU A 32 16.09 -13.69 18.74
N LYS A 33 17.21 -14.22 18.23
CA LYS A 33 18.31 -13.42 17.69
C LYS A 33 17.85 -12.58 16.49
N GLU A 34 17.11 -13.18 15.57
CA GLU A 34 16.55 -12.46 14.42
C GLU A 34 15.54 -11.40 14.87
N LEU A 35 14.65 -11.71 15.83
CA LEU A 35 13.71 -10.73 16.38
C LEU A 35 14.41 -9.56 17.07
N SER A 36 15.50 -9.83 17.80
CA SER A 36 16.35 -8.79 18.39
C SER A 36 16.97 -7.90 17.32
N THR A 37 17.49 -8.49 16.23
CA THR A 37 17.96 -7.73 15.07
C THR A 37 16.84 -6.89 14.45
N VAL A 38 15.65 -7.45 14.24
CA VAL A 38 14.48 -6.70 13.74
C VAL A 38 14.15 -5.52 14.66
N SER A 39 14.12 -5.71 15.98
CA SER A 39 13.83 -4.65 16.95
C SER A 39 14.86 -3.52 16.95
N GLY A 40 16.15 -3.89 16.92
CA GLY A 40 17.23 -2.92 16.72
C GLY A 40 17.08 -2.19 15.39
N ASN A 41 16.58 -2.90 14.38
CA ASN A 41 16.39 -2.36 13.06
C ASN A 41 15.25 -1.33 12.98
N VAL A 42 14.08 -1.69 13.50
CA VAL A 42 12.92 -0.80 13.64
C VAL A 42 13.28 0.46 14.43
N SER A 43 14.11 0.33 15.48
CA SER A 43 14.55 1.49 16.29
C SER A 43 15.32 2.52 15.48
N LYS A 44 16.15 2.09 14.50
CA LYS A 44 16.88 3.02 13.63
C LYS A 44 15.95 3.68 12.60
N ILE A 45 14.97 2.95 12.07
CA ILE A 45 13.92 3.53 11.22
C ILE A 45 13.14 4.60 11.98
N LYS A 46 12.73 4.30 13.22
CA LYS A 46 12.02 5.26 14.08
C LYS A 46 12.83 6.53 14.27
N LYS A 47 14.11 6.39 14.66
CA LYS A 47 15.02 7.54 14.82
C LYS A 47 15.12 8.39 13.54
N PHE A 48 15.19 7.75 12.37
CA PHE A 48 15.18 8.48 11.10
C PHE A 48 13.86 9.24 10.88
N ILE A 49 12.72 8.57 11.04
CA ILE A 49 11.40 9.19 10.83
C ILE A 49 11.20 10.35 11.81
N ASP A 50 11.57 10.18 13.08
CA ASP A 50 11.43 11.20 14.11
C ASP A 50 12.35 12.40 13.88
N ASN A 51 13.53 12.20 13.29
CA ASN A 51 14.47 13.30 13.05
C ASN A 51 14.19 14.04 11.73
N TYR A 52 13.87 13.30 10.66
CA TYR A 52 13.86 13.83 9.29
C TYR A 52 12.48 13.82 8.62
N ALA A 53 11.52 13.06 9.16
CA ALA A 53 10.20 12.89 8.56
C ALA A 53 9.05 13.01 9.57
N LYS A 54 9.16 13.96 10.53
CA LYS A 54 8.22 14.18 11.64
C LYS A 54 6.73 14.25 11.24
N LYS A 55 6.45 14.71 10.02
CA LYS A 55 5.09 14.84 9.47
C LYS A 55 4.42 13.48 9.18
N ILE A 56 5.18 12.38 9.16
CA ILE A 56 4.66 11.03 9.01
C ILE A 56 3.84 10.66 10.24
N GLN A 57 2.63 10.19 10.00
CA GLN A 57 1.64 9.82 11.00
C GLN A 57 1.25 8.34 10.89
N VAL A 58 1.40 7.74 9.70
CA VAL A 58 1.11 6.32 9.44
C VAL A 58 2.38 5.59 9.06
N ILE A 59 2.63 4.46 9.71
CA ILE A 59 3.63 3.48 9.32
C ILE A 59 2.90 2.31 8.66
N SER A 60 3.03 2.22 7.35
CA SER A 60 2.46 1.13 6.58
C SER A 60 3.46 -0.01 6.44
N LEU A 61 3.04 -1.19 6.86
CA LEU A 61 3.74 -2.44 6.72
C LEU A 61 3.22 -3.13 5.48
N THR A 62 4.05 -3.15 4.43
CA THR A 62 3.74 -3.89 3.21
C THR A 62 4.82 -4.90 2.90
N TRP A 63 4.47 -6.17 2.85
CA TRP A 63 5.28 -7.19 2.22
C TRP A 63 4.34 -8.31 1.79
N TRP A 64 4.89 -9.49 1.50
CA TRP A 64 4.18 -10.65 1.01
C TRP A 64 2.95 -11.03 1.81
N GLU A 65 3.13 -11.39 3.08
CA GLU A 65 2.04 -11.51 4.03
C GLU A 65 2.51 -11.15 5.46
N PRO A 66 2.29 -9.92 5.93
CA PRO A 66 2.61 -9.50 7.28
C PRO A 66 2.02 -10.32 8.40
N THR A 67 0.81 -10.84 8.23
CA THR A 67 0.17 -11.60 9.29
C THR A 67 0.81 -12.98 9.52
N LEU A 68 1.77 -13.41 8.69
CA LEU A 68 2.63 -14.56 9.00
C LEU A 68 3.65 -14.25 10.10
N PHE A 69 3.94 -12.97 10.36
CA PHE A 69 4.98 -12.54 11.30
C PHE A 69 4.42 -11.54 12.31
N PRO A 70 3.51 -11.99 13.20
CA PRO A 70 2.87 -11.14 14.20
C PRO A 70 3.87 -10.38 15.08
N ASP A 71 5.00 -11.01 15.43
CA ASP A 71 6.04 -10.39 16.25
C ASP A 71 6.70 -9.18 15.58
N ILE A 72 6.80 -9.17 14.25
CA ILE A 72 7.31 -8.01 13.51
C ILE A 72 6.27 -6.90 13.56
N ILE A 73 4.99 -7.20 13.31
CA ILE A 73 3.91 -6.22 13.42
C ILE A 73 3.92 -5.60 14.83
N LYS A 74 4.03 -6.44 15.86
CA LYS A 74 4.12 -6.01 17.25
C LYS A 74 5.34 -5.14 17.53
N THR A 75 6.50 -5.50 16.99
CA THR A 75 7.72 -4.68 17.12
C THR A 75 7.51 -3.28 16.54
N PHE A 76 6.91 -3.16 15.34
CA PHE A 76 6.59 -1.86 14.76
C PHE A 76 5.55 -1.10 15.59
N TYR A 77 4.49 -1.79 16.04
CA TYR A 77 3.47 -1.21 16.88
C TYR A 77 4.05 -0.63 18.17
N ASP A 78 4.82 -1.42 18.93
CA ASP A 78 5.41 -1.01 20.20
C ASP A 78 6.44 0.12 20.03
N LYS A 79 7.26 0.07 18.96
CA LYS A 79 8.28 1.10 18.72
C LYS A 79 7.70 2.40 18.21
N PHE A 80 6.71 2.37 17.33
CA PHE A 80 6.05 3.57 16.82
C PHE A 80 4.80 3.90 17.65
N ASP A 81 4.98 4.04 18.96
CA ASP A 81 3.97 4.34 19.99
C ASP A 81 3.11 5.60 19.71
N ASN A 82 3.66 6.57 18.99
CA ASN A 82 2.98 7.81 18.61
C ASN A 82 2.48 7.86 17.16
N LYS A 83 2.50 6.74 16.43
CA LYS A 83 2.02 6.64 15.04
C LYS A 83 0.91 5.60 14.92
N ILE A 84 0.19 5.66 13.81
CA ILE A 84 -0.79 4.65 13.41
C ILE A 84 -0.06 3.59 12.59
N ILE A 85 -0.35 2.33 12.84
CA ILE A 85 0.15 1.20 12.05
C ILE A 85 -0.90 0.78 11.04
N ARG A 86 -0.50 0.67 9.78
CA ARG A 86 -1.30 0.09 8.70
C ARG A 86 -0.67 -1.24 8.29
N VAL A 87 -1.43 -2.33 8.31
CA VAL A 87 -0.95 -3.66 7.89
C VAL A 87 -1.60 -4.06 6.57
N CYS A 88 -0.85 -4.13 5.47
CA CYS A 88 -1.34 -4.73 4.22
C CYS A 88 -1.39 -6.24 4.35
N THR A 89 -2.51 -6.88 4.07
CA THR A 89 -2.63 -8.35 4.17
C THR A 89 -3.54 -8.91 3.07
N ASN A 90 -3.41 -10.19 2.76
CA ASN A 90 -4.41 -10.93 1.99
C ASN A 90 -5.66 -11.29 2.80
N GLY A 91 -5.63 -11.13 4.12
CA GLY A 91 -6.77 -11.30 5.00
C GLY A 91 -7.01 -12.73 5.48
N LEU A 92 -6.24 -13.73 5.04
CA LEU A 92 -6.49 -15.15 5.39
C LEU A 92 -6.13 -15.52 6.83
N LEU A 93 -5.05 -14.94 7.37
CA LEU A 93 -4.49 -15.36 8.66
C LEU A 93 -4.90 -14.46 9.82
N LEU A 94 -5.89 -13.59 9.61
CA LEU A 94 -6.47 -12.79 10.69
C LEU A 94 -7.26 -13.72 11.62
N ASN A 95 -7.03 -13.58 12.93
CA ASN A 95 -7.69 -14.36 13.98
C ASN A 95 -7.72 -13.55 15.29
N ASN A 96 -8.43 -14.04 16.32
CA ASN A 96 -8.53 -13.32 17.59
C ASN A 96 -7.19 -13.14 18.30
N GLU A 97 -6.36 -14.18 18.32
CA GLU A 97 -5.04 -14.16 18.98
C GLU A 97 -4.16 -13.01 18.47
N LEU A 98 -4.09 -12.83 17.14
CA LEU A 98 -3.39 -11.71 16.52
C LEU A 98 -3.98 -10.38 17.00
N LEU A 99 -5.31 -10.25 16.97
CA LEU A 99 -6.01 -8.99 17.23
C LEU A 99 -6.02 -8.60 18.72
N ASP A 100 -5.90 -9.55 19.63
CA ASP A 100 -5.83 -9.31 21.09
C ASP A 100 -4.59 -8.49 21.48
N SER A 101 -3.55 -8.49 20.64
CA SER A 101 -2.31 -7.77 20.89
C SER A 101 -2.34 -6.29 20.49
N PHE A 102 -3.41 -5.81 19.85
CA PHE A 102 -3.44 -4.49 19.23
C PHE A 102 -4.67 -3.66 19.61
N SER A 103 -4.48 -2.35 19.72
CA SER A 103 -5.61 -1.41 19.86
C SER A 103 -6.17 -1.05 18.47
N PRO A 104 -7.50 -1.11 18.28
CA PRO A 104 -8.15 -0.71 17.02
C PRO A 104 -8.06 0.79 16.70
N GLU A 105 -7.59 1.62 17.65
CA GLU A 105 -7.38 3.06 17.43
C GLU A 105 -6.01 3.37 16.79
N ARG A 106 -5.03 2.49 17.02
CA ARG A 106 -3.64 2.67 16.60
C ARG A 106 -3.21 1.72 15.50
N LEU A 107 -4.06 0.76 15.14
CA LEU A 107 -3.80 -0.19 14.07
C LEU A 107 -5.02 -0.36 13.18
N TYR A 108 -4.79 -0.42 11.87
CA TYR A 108 -5.80 -0.78 10.88
C TYR A 108 -5.22 -1.69 9.81
N PHE A 109 -6.10 -2.42 9.12
CA PHE A 109 -5.70 -3.40 8.12
C PHE A 109 -6.09 -2.93 6.74
N ALA A 110 -5.19 -3.08 5.78
CA ALA A 110 -5.48 -2.93 4.38
C ALA A 110 -5.57 -4.32 3.74
N VAL A 111 -6.80 -4.82 3.61
CA VAL A 111 -7.09 -6.16 3.16
C VAL A 111 -7.23 -6.14 1.65
N THR A 112 -6.43 -6.96 0.97
CA THR A 112 -6.55 -7.14 -0.48
C THR A 112 -7.76 -8.02 -0.79
N LEU A 113 -8.65 -7.51 -1.66
CA LEU A 113 -9.84 -8.18 -2.14
C LEU A 113 -10.17 -7.64 -3.54
N ASP A 114 -10.04 -8.52 -4.55
CA ASP A 114 -10.26 -8.10 -5.94
C ASP A 114 -11.75 -8.10 -6.28
N TRP A 115 -12.54 -8.94 -5.61
CA TRP A 115 -13.99 -9.02 -5.77
C TRP A 115 -14.68 -9.82 -4.64
N ILE A 116 -16.02 -9.88 -4.63
CA ILE A 116 -16.83 -10.70 -3.68
C ILE A 116 -17.18 -12.09 -4.20
N ASP A 117 -16.93 -12.36 -5.47
CA ASP A 117 -17.12 -13.67 -6.11
C ASP A 117 -15.78 -14.30 -6.48
N LEU A 118 -15.72 -15.62 -6.52
CA LEU A 118 -14.48 -16.36 -6.76
C LEU A 118 -13.92 -16.11 -8.17
N GLU A 119 -14.79 -16.02 -9.19
CA GLU A 119 -14.39 -15.85 -10.60
C GLU A 119 -13.45 -14.65 -10.79
N ASP A 120 -13.79 -13.53 -10.16
CA ASP A 120 -13.03 -12.29 -10.25
C ASP A 120 -11.83 -12.24 -9.27
N ASN A 121 -11.64 -13.26 -8.44
CA ASN A 121 -10.46 -13.46 -7.59
C ASN A 121 -9.51 -14.57 -8.10
N LEU A 122 -9.77 -15.17 -9.27
CA LEU A 122 -8.99 -16.32 -9.77
C LEU A 122 -7.49 -16.02 -9.97
N PHE A 123 -7.13 -14.75 -10.15
CA PHE A 123 -5.73 -14.33 -10.17
C PHE A 123 -5.05 -14.32 -8.82
N ARG A 124 -5.78 -14.46 -7.72
CA ARG A 124 -5.24 -14.49 -6.35
C ARG A 124 -5.27 -15.89 -5.76
N PHE A 125 -6.41 -16.55 -5.90
CA PHE A 125 -6.67 -17.88 -5.36
C PHE A 125 -7.81 -18.56 -6.13
N LYS A 126 -7.93 -19.88 -6.00
CA LYS A 126 -8.92 -20.70 -6.72
C LYS A 126 -9.88 -21.45 -5.79
N SER A 127 -10.11 -20.92 -4.59
CA SER A 127 -10.90 -21.60 -3.54
C SER A 127 -11.97 -20.68 -2.98
N GLN A 128 -13.23 -21.10 -3.05
CA GLN A 128 -14.36 -20.42 -2.41
C GLN A 128 -14.16 -20.33 -0.90
N VAL A 129 -13.61 -21.38 -0.29
CA VAL A 129 -13.30 -21.42 1.15
C VAL A 129 -12.32 -20.29 1.54
N MET A 130 -11.36 -19.96 0.68
CA MET A 130 -10.43 -18.84 0.93
C MET A 130 -11.15 -17.49 0.84
N LEU A 131 -12.04 -17.31 -0.14
CA LEU A 131 -12.84 -16.09 -0.27
C LEU A 131 -13.75 -15.89 0.94
N ASP A 132 -14.51 -16.91 1.30
CA ASP A 132 -15.39 -16.90 2.47
C ASP A 132 -14.60 -16.59 3.74
N LYS A 133 -13.39 -17.15 3.86
CA LYS A 133 -12.50 -16.88 4.98
C LYS A 133 -12.05 -15.42 5.02
N ILE A 134 -11.65 -14.83 3.89
CA ILE A 134 -11.28 -13.41 3.82
C ILE A 134 -12.46 -12.52 4.22
N ILE A 135 -13.66 -12.78 3.71
CA ILE A 135 -14.87 -12.03 4.06
C ILE A 135 -15.19 -12.17 5.55
N SER A 136 -15.14 -13.40 6.10
CA SER A 136 -15.35 -13.63 7.54
C SER A 136 -14.32 -12.93 8.42
N ASN A 137 -13.09 -12.79 7.94
CA ASN A 137 -12.03 -12.10 8.64
C ASN A 137 -12.17 -10.56 8.56
N ILE A 138 -12.74 -10.03 7.47
CA ILE A 138 -13.20 -8.63 7.42
C ILE A 138 -14.31 -8.40 8.45
N ASP A 139 -15.29 -9.32 8.53
CA ASP A 139 -16.35 -9.28 9.55
C ASP A 139 -15.74 -9.27 10.97
N LEU A 140 -14.74 -10.12 11.23
CA LEU A 140 -14.01 -10.17 12.49
C LEU A 140 -13.33 -8.83 12.83
N LEU A 141 -12.59 -8.24 11.88
CA LEU A 141 -11.92 -6.96 12.09
C LEU A 141 -12.90 -5.86 12.47
N LEU A 142 -13.98 -5.75 11.69
CA LEU A 142 -15.00 -4.74 11.88
C LEU A 142 -15.74 -4.95 13.21
N ASN A 143 -16.12 -6.18 13.56
CA ASN A 143 -16.77 -6.49 14.85
C ASN A 143 -15.87 -6.14 16.05
N ARG A 144 -14.55 -6.21 15.89
CA ARG A 144 -13.56 -5.75 16.88
C ARG A 144 -13.18 -4.28 16.74
N TRP A 145 -13.93 -3.54 15.94
CA TRP A 145 -13.80 -2.10 15.71
C TRP A 145 -12.49 -1.65 15.08
N PHE A 146 -11.71 -2.57 14.50
CA PHE A 146 -10.58 -2.21 13.66
C PHE A 146 -11.08 -1.55 12.37
N SER A 147 -10.32 -0.57 11.91
CA SER A 147 -10.53 0.01 10.60
C SER A 147 -10.00 -0.92 9.50
N VAL A 148 -10.68 -0.95 8.36
CA VAL A 148 -10.39 -1.80 7.21
C VAL A 148 -10.31 -0.95 5.95
N GLU A 149 -9.22 -1.07 5.22
CA GLU A 149 -9.06 -0.53 3.88
C GLU A 149 -9.14 -1.68 2.88
N ILE A 150 -10.09 -1.65 1.96
CA ILE A 150 -10.21 -2.65 0.90
C ILE A 150 -9.32 -2.23 -0.27
N LEU A 151 -8.28 -3.02 -0.52
CA LEU A 151 -7.37 -2.85 -1.64
C LEU A 151 -7.81 -3.78 -2.77
N THR A 152 -8.19 -3.20 -3.92
CA THR A 152 -8.67 -3.97 -5.07
C THR A 152 -7.73 -3.78 -6.23
N VAL A 153 -7.12 -4.85 -6.71
CA VAL A 153 -6.36 -4.79 -7.95
C VAL A 153 -7.35 -4.79 -9.12
N LEU A 154 -7.41 -3.67 -9.84
CA LEU A 154 -8.22 -3.57 -11.04
C LEU A 154 -7.58 -4.39 -12.16
N SER A 155 -8.38 -5.28 -12.73
CA SER A 155 -8.05 -6.18 -13.82
C SER A 155 -9.17 -6.13 -14.86
N PRO A 156 -8.94 -6.65 -16.07
CA PRO A 156 -10.00 -6.72 -17.06
C PRO A 156 -11.29 -7.42 -16.58
N GLN A 157 -11.18 -8.35 -15.63
CA GLN A 157 -12.26 -9.18 -15.11
C GLN A 157 -13.19 -8.39 -14.17
N ASN A 158 -12.60 -7.60 -13.27
CA ASN A 158 -13.35 -6.95 -12.18
C ASN A 158 -13.58 -5.45 -12.37
N MET A 159 -12.84 -4.77 -13.26
CA MET A 159 -12.84 -3.32 -13.33
C MET A 159 -14.24 -2.74 -13.62
N LEU A 160 -14.97 -3.32 -14.56
CA LEU A 160 -16.31 -2.86 -14.93
C LEU A 160 -17.37 -3.17 -13.87
N LYS A 161 -17.02 -3.99 -12.87
CA LYS A 161 -17.90 -4.33 -11.76
C LYS A 161 -17.58 -3.48 -10.54
N TYR A 162 -16.49 -2.69 -10.52
CA TYR A 162 -15.95 -2.08 -9.31
C TYR A 162 -16.98 -1.31 -8.44
N THR A 163 -17.92 -0.58 -9.02
CA THR A 163 -18.98 0.09 -8.23
C THR A 163 -19.94 -0.87 -7.54
N LYS A 164 -20.18 -2.06 -8.09
CA LYS A 164 -21.00 -3.09 -7.44
C LYS A 164 -20.31 -3.69 -6.22
N LEU A 165 -18.97 -3.70 -6.16
CA LEU A 165 -18.23 -4.06 -4.95
C LEU A 165 -18.49 -3.03 -3.87
N ILE A 166 -18.39 -1.76 -4.24
CA ILE A 166 -18.71 -0.66 -3.34
C ILE A 166 -20.14 -0.81 -2.83
N GLU A 167 -21.12 -1.02 -3.71
CA GLU A 167 -22.53 -1.23 -3.35
C GLU A 167 -22.75 -2.43 -2.41
N TYR A 168 -22.08 -3.56 -2.65
CA TYR A 168 -22.14 -4.70 -1.76
C TYR A 168 -21.70 -4.32 -0.33
N PHE A 169 -20.58 -3.62 -0.21
CA PHE A 169 -20.07 -3.19 1.09
C PHE A 169 -20.93 -2.10 1.73
N GLU A 170 -21.39 -1.13 0.93
CA GLU A 170 -22.68 -0.41 1.03
C GLU A 170 -23.68 -1.01 1.99
N ASN A 171 -24.26 -2.08 1.46
CA ASN A 171 -25.41 -2.76 2.00
C ASN A 171 -25.04 -3.63 3.20
N LYS A 172 -23.90 -4.34 3.14
CA LYS A 172 -23.50 -5.26 4.21
C LYS A 172 -22.92 -4.54 5.44
N TYR A 173 -22.21 -3.43 5.24
CA TYR A 173 -21.40 -2.77 6.27
C TYR A 173 -21.78 -1.30 6.51
N HIS A 174 -23.02 -0.92 6.21
CA HIS A 174 -23.52 0.45 6.32
C HIS A 174 -23.08 1.16 7.62
N LYS A 175 -23.33 0.56 8.79
CA LYS A 175 -22.92 1.10 10.10
C LYS A 175 -21.41 1.38 10.19
N TYR A 176 -20.58 0.49 9.65
CA TYR A 176 -19.12 0.63 9.68
C TYR A 176 -18.65 1.73 8.73
N ILE A 177 -19.28 1.83 7.56
CA ILE A 177 -19.03 2.88 6.58
C ILE A 177 -19.34 4.23 7.19
N GLU A 178 -20.51 4.39 7.83
CA GLU A 178 -20.92 5.62 8.50
C GLU A 178 -19.90 6.10 9.54
N ASN A 179 -19.23 5.16 10.22
CA ASN A 179 -18.21 5.41 11.22
C ASN A 179 -16.76 5.45 10.68
N TRP A 180 -16.57 5.47 9.35
CA TRP A 180 -15.24 5.46 8.71
C TRP A 180 -14.37 4.26 9.12
N LYS A 181 -15.01 3.13 9.44
CA LYS A 181 -14.32 1.88 9.74
C LYS A 181 -13.99 1.09 8.47
N ILE A 182 -14.54 1.47 7.33
CA ILE A 182 -14.18 0.86 6.04
C ILE A 182 -14.10 1.89 4.92
N TRP A 183 -13.11 1.73 4.04
CA TRP A 183 -12.93 2.55 2.83
C TRP A 183 -12.17 1.77 1.75
N PHE A 184 -12.10 2.33 0.54
CA PHE A 184 -11.66 1.61 -0.64
C PHE A 184 -10.48 2.28 -1.34
N ILE A 185 -9.58 1.46 -1.90
CA ILE A 185 -8.54 1.88 -2.82
C ILE A 185 -8.50 0.90 -4.00
N PRO A 186 -8.98 1.30 -5.18
CA PRO A 186 -8.64 0.62 -6.41
C PRO A 186 -7.15 0.86 -6.76
N ILE A 187 -6.47 -0.19 -7.15
CA ILE A 187 -5.06 -0.22 -7.54
C ILE A 187 -4.98 -0.71 -8.98
N GLU A 188 -4.43 0.10 -9.88
CA GLU A 188 -4.11 -0.38 -11.23
C GLU A 188 -2.73 -1.02 -11.26
N LEU A 189 -2.63 -2.20 -11.90
CA LEU A 189 -1.34 -2.78 -12.26
C LEU A 189 -0.72 -1.95 -13.37
N VAL A 190 0.17 -1.03 -13.02
CA VAL A 190 0.89 -0.20 -14.00
C VAL A 190 1.89 -1.06 -14.79
N ASN A 191 1.47 -1.74 -15.86
CA ASN A 191 2.31 -2.36 -16.91
C ASN A 191 3.60 -3.11 -16.48
N TYR A 192 3.70 -3.57 -15.23
CA TYR A 192 4.99 -3.98 -14.65
C TYR A 192 5.53 -5.30 -15.20
N MET A 193 4.71 -6.08 -15.91
CA MET A 193 5.10 -7.41 -16.35
C MET A 193 4.81 -7.73 -17.82
N ASN A 194 4.35 -6.77 -18.65
CA ASN A 194 3.92 -7.08 -20.04
C ASN A 194 3.00 -8.33 -20.09
N LEU A 195 2.22 -8.54 -19.03
CA LEU A 195 1.26 -9.64 -18.99
C LEU A 195 0.02 -9.11 -19.70
N ASP A 196 -0.08 -9.38 -21.00
CA ASP A 196 -1.22 -9.00 -21.83
C ASP A 196 -2.56 -9.34 -21.16
N LYS A 197 -2.59 -10.41 -20.35
CA LYS A 197 -3.77 -10.82 -19.56
C LYS A 197 -4.29 -9.78 -18.54
N PHE A 198 -3.49 -8.77 -18.16
CA PHE A 198 -3.89 -7.70 -17.24
C PHE A 198 -4.06 -6.35 -17.94
N LYS A 199 -3.94 -6.29 -19.27
CA LYS A 199 -4.04 -5.03 -20.00
C LYS A 199 -5.48 -4.52 -19.98
N ILE A 200 -5.67 -3.38 -19.35
CA ILE A 200 -6.95 -2.65 -19.34
C ILE A 200 -7.04 -1.79 -20.61
N SER A 201 -8.11 -1.96 -21.38
CA SER A 201 -8.36 -1.15 -22.58
C SER A 201 -8.87 0.26 -22.23
N ASP A 202 -8.64 1.23 -23.12
CA ASP A 202 -9.15 2.60 -22.94
C ASP A 202 -10.68 2.66 -22.88
N LYS A 203 -11.35 1.75 -23.60
CA LYS A 203 -12.81 1.57 -23.48
C LYS A 203 -13.20 1.22 -22.05
N MET A 204 -12.53 0.25 -21.43
CA MET A 204 -12.83 -0.16 -20.05
C MET A 204 -12.54 0.94 -19.03
N LYS A 205 -11.49 1.74 -19.25
CA LYS A 205 -11.20 2.94 -18.44
C LYS A 205 -12.33 3.95 -18.55
N SER A 206 -12.80 4.19 -19.77
CA SER A 206 -13.91 5.11 -20.05
C SER A 206 -15.22 4.62 -19.41
N ASP A 207 -15.52 3.33 -19.54
CA ASP A 207 -16.70 2.71 -18.95
C ASP A 207 -16.67 2.78 -17.42
N LEU A 208 -15.52 2.52 -16.78
CA LEU A 208 -15.35 2.71 -15.33
C LEU A 208 -15.57 4.16 -14.91
N VAL A 209 -15.07 5.13 -15.68
CA VAL A 209 -15.27 6.56 -15.38
C VAL A 209 -16.75 6.92 -15.38
N LEU A 210 -17.48 6.50 -16.42
CA LEU A 210 -18.92 6.77 -16.53
C LEU A 210 -19.68 6.14 -15.36
N ASP A 211 -19.33 4.90 -15.02
CA ASP A 211 -19.93 4.17 -13.91
C ASP A 211 -19.67 4.87 -12.56
N LEU A 212 -18.41 5.20 -12.26
CA LEU A 212 -18.02 5.96 -11.06
C LEU A 212 -18.74 7.31 -10.97
N MET A 213 -18.82 8.06 -12.07
CA MET A 213 -19.53 9.35 -12.11
C MET A 213 -21.02 9.19 -11.83
N SER A 214 -21.66 8.14 -12.35
CA SER A 214 -23.08 7.88 -12.17
C SER A 214 -23.42 7.46 -10.72
N CYS A 215 -22.55 6.66 -10.09
CA CYS A 215 -22.75 6.14 -8.74
C CYS A 215 -22.34 7.13 -7.64
N LYS A 216 -21.47 8.10 -7.94
CA LYS A 216 -20.88 9.02 -6.95
C LYS A 216 -21.90 9.78 -6.10
N LYS A 217 -23.06 10.13 -6.66
CA LYS A 217 -24.13 10.84 -5.92
C LYS A 217 -24.93 9.93 -4.99
N LYS A 218 -24.94 8.63 -5.25
CA LYS A 218 -25.73 7.63 -4.50
C LYS A 218 -24.89 6.94 -3.42
N SER A 219 -23.61 6.71 -3.71
CA SER A 219 -22.72 5.98 -2.82
C SER A 219 -22.15 6.85 -1.69
N ILE A 220 -22.28 6.35 -0.46
CA ILE A 220 -21.71 6.95 0.75
C ILE A 220 -20.18 6.91 0.71
N ILE A 221 -19.60 5.80 0.29
CA ILE A 221 -18.15 5.60 0.12
C ILE A 221 -17.59 6.54 -0.93
N LEU A 222 -18.18 6.56 -2.14
CA LEU A 222 -17.70 7.42 -3.23
C LEU A 222 -17.81 8.91 -2.86
N SER A 223 -18.89 9.31 -2.19
CA SER A 223 -19.06 10.70 -1.75
C SER A 223 -18.06 11.08 -0.64
N ARG A 224 -17.77 10.17 0.29
CA ARG A 224 -16.79 10.35 1.37
C ARG A 224 -15.36 10.40 0.85
N GLN A 225 -15.04 9.57 -0.14
CA GLN A 225 -13.74 9.53 -0.80
C GLN A 225 -13.72 10.37 -2.09
N LYS A 226 -14.58 11.38 -2.19
CA LYS A 226 -14.79 12.19 -3.41
C LYS A 226 -13.50 12.70 -4.04
N GLU A 227 -12.61 13.31 -3.25
CA GLU A 227 -11.34 13.85 -3.76
C GLU A 227 -10.50 12.76 -4.46
N TYR A 228 -10.43 11.58 -3.85
CA TYR A 228 -9.67 10.46 -4.37
C TYR A 228 -10.30 9.92 -5.67
N PHE A 229 -11.61 9.73 -5.68
CA PHE A 229 -12.31 9.24 -6.88
C PHE A 229 -12.35 10.27 -8.01
N ASP A 230 -12.34 11.57 -7.70
CA ASP A 230 -12.17 12.63 -8.70
C ASP A 230 -10.78 12.59 -9.35
N GLU A 231 -9.73 12.33 -8.57
CA GLU A 231 -8.39 12.12 -9.11
C GLU A 231 -8.30 10.84 -9.95
N LEU A 232 -8.95 9.75 -9.52
CA LEU A 232 -9.03 8.50 -10.29
C LEU A 232 -9.77 8.69 -11.62
N ILE A 233 -10.93 9.36 -11.59
CA ILE A 233 -11.70 9.69 -12.79
C ILE A 233 -10.85 10.55 -13.72
N SER A 234 -10.22 11.62 -13.20
CA SER A 234 -9.33 12.45 -13.99
C SER A 234 -8.12 11.67 -14.52
N TYR A 235 -7.62 10.68 -13.80
CA TYR A 235 -6.52 9.85 -14.30
C TYR A 235 -6.96 9.01 -15.50
N TYR A 236 -8.15 8.41 -15.46
CA TYR A 236 -8.68 7.59 -16.54
C TYR A 236 -9.25 8.38 -17.73
N SER A 237 -9.80 9.58 -17.51
CA SER A 237 -10.38 10.38 -18.60
C SER A 237 -9.35 11.01 -19.52
N TRP A 238 -8.13 11.28 -19.05
CA TRP A 238 -7.21 12.16 -19.77
C TRP A 238 -6.27 11.45 -20.76
N ASN A 239 -6.36 10.11 -20.92
CA ASN A 239 -5.42 9.29 -21.71
C ASN A 239 -3.95 9.69 -21.53
N SER A 240 -3.62 10.35 -20.41
CA SER A 240 -2.34 11.01 -20.25
C SER A 240 -1.39 9.98 -19.71
N VAL A 241 -0.80 9.23 -20.66
CA VAL A 241 0.25 8.22 -20.46
C VAL A 241 1.42 8.76 -19.61
N ASN A 242 1.50 10.08 -19.41
CA ASN A 242 2.64 10.79 -18.81
C ASN A 242 2.39 11.41 -17.41
N THR A 243 1.24 11.19 -16.77
CA THR A 243 1.05 11.65 -15.38
C THR A 243 0.83 10.46 -14.45
N CYS A 244 1.85 10.14 -13.64
CA CYS A 244 1.69 9.32 -12.44
C CYS A 244 0.72 10.07 -11.49
N GLY A 245 -0.58 9.88 -11.70
CA GLY A 245 -1.63 10.82 -11.30
C GLY A 245 -2.22 10.60 -9.91
N MET A 246 -2.20 9.35 -9.41
CA MET A 246 -2.85 9.02 -8.14
C MET A 246 -1.97 9.21 -6.90
N TYR A 247 -0.67 9.46 -7.11
CA TYR A 247 0.36 9.29 -6.08
C TYR A 247 0.92 10.63 -5.57
N LYS A 248 0.08 11.67 -5.54
CA LYS A 248 0.51 12.97 -5.04
C LYS A 248 0.80 12.85 -3.53
N ARG A 249 2.06 12.69 -3.14
CA ARG A 249 2.64 12.94 -1.79
C ARG A 249 2.54 11.83 -0.72
N ALA A 250 3.10 10.64 -0.96
CA ALA A 250 3.70 9.87 0.16
C ALA A 250 5.21 9.89 0.09
N LEU A 251 5.83 9.78 1.28
CA LEU A 251 7.24 9.49 1.40
C LEU A 251 7.39 7.97 1.46
N HIS A 252 8.06 7.38 0.48
CA HIS A 252 8.30 5.94 0.49
C HIS A 252 9.65 5.66 1.13
N LEU A 253 9.63 4.92 2.23
CA LEU A 253 10.82 4.43 2.90
C LEU A 253 10.98 2.96 2.55
N LYS A 254 11.66 2.69 1.44
CA LYS A 254 11.85 1.31 0.98
C LYS A 254 13.05 0.71 1.70
N TYR A 255 12.83 -0.45 2.32
CA TYR A 255 13.92 -1.33 2.70
C TYR A 255 14.54 -1.95 1.46
N LEU A 256 15.85 -1.89 1.33
CA LEU A 256 16.62 -2.65 0.34
C LEU A 256 17.65 -3.49 1.07
N GLY A 257 17.21 -4.69 1.37
CA GLY A 257 18.01 -5.81 1.81
C GLY A 257 17.20 -7.07 1.54
N ASP A 258 17.85 -8.22 1.51
CA ASP A 258 17.16 -9.48 1.21
C ASP A 258 16.17 -9.88 2.30
N SER A 259 16.34 -9.35 3.51
CA SER A 259 15.47 -9.58 4.68
C SER A 259 15.72 -8.53 5.75
N ILE A 260 14.71 -8.15 6.54
CA ILE A 260 14.87 -7.25 7.72
C ILE A 260 15.80 -7.84 8.81
N ARG A 261 16.18 -9.12 8.66
CA ARG A 261 17.05 -9.87 9.57
C ARG A 261 18.54 -9.69 9.28
N THR A 262 18.92 -9.20 8.09
CA THR A 262 20.32 -9.12 7.65
C THR A 262 20.86 -7.69 7.62
N LYS A 263 22.12 -7.50 7.18
CA LYS A 263 22.70 -6.17 6.93
C LYS A 263 21.86 -5.44 5.87
N TRP A 264 21.53 -4.19 6.16
CA TRP A 264 20.48 -3.46 5.45
C TRP A 264 21.01 -2.34 4.56
N SER A 265 20.16 -1.79 3.70
CA SER A 265 20.27 -0.41 3.24
C SER A 265 18.86 0.14 3.10
N PHE A 266 18.65 1.42 3.37
CA PHE A 266 17.35 2.04 3.09
C PHE A 266 17.50 2.99 1.92
N ASN A 267 16.59 2.90 0.97
CA ASN A 267 16.49 3.96 -0.02
C ASN A 267 15.23 4.75 0.28
N LEU A 268 15.44 6.04 0.44
CA LEU A 268 14.38 7.01 0.48
C LEU A 268 13.98 7.31 -0.96
N TYR A 269 12.74 6.98 -1.29
CA TYR A 269 12.15 7.37 -2.56
C TYR A 269 11.12 8.45 -2.31
N TRP A 270 11.31 9.59 -2.94
CA TRP A 270 10.28 10.62 -3.01
C TRP A 270 9.75 10.67 -4.44
N CYS A 271 8.55 10.15 -4.67
CA CYS A 271 7.85 10.42 -5.93
C CYS A 271 7.12 11.75 -5.80
N TRP A 272 7.67 12.78 -6.44
CA TRP A 272 6.89 13.93 -6.86
C TRP A 272 6.34 13.65 -8.24
N SER A 273 5.03 13.73 -8.39
CA SER A 273 4.33 13.71 -9.67
C SER A 273 4.64 15.00 -10.45
N ARG A 274 5.85 15.08 -11.02
CA ARG A 274 6.32 15.88 -12.16
C ARG A 274 7.84 15.74 -12.20
N TRP A 275 8.35 15.00 -13.18
CA TRP A 275 9.71 15.08 -13.71
C TRP A 275 10.80 15.40 -12.67
N HIS A 276 11.05 14.51 -11.71
CA HIS A 276 12.35 14.29 -11.06
C HIS A 276 12.21 13.07 -10.15
N LEU A 277 12.76 11.93 -10.60
CA LEU A 277 13.08 10.82 -9.71
C LEU A 277 14.31 11.24 -8.92
N MET A 278 14.13 11.96 -7.82
CA MET A 278 15.20 12.12 -6.84
C MET A 278 15.24 10.84 -6.01
N MET A 279 16.08 9.90 -6.45
CA MET A 279 16.44 8.72 -5.68
C MET A 279 17.47 9.14 -4.65
N TRP A 280 17.12 9.06 -3.37
CA TRP A 280 18.08 9.21 -2.28
C TRP A 280 18.35 7.82 -1.70
N THR A 281 19.48 7.24 -2.05
CA THR A 281 20.02 6.05 -1.38
C THR A 281 20.72 6.49 -0.08
N MET A 282 20.21 6.07 1.08
CA MET A 282 20.87 6.34 2.37
C MET A 282 21.31 5.02 3.00
N ASN A 283 22.61 4.75 3.02
CA ASN A 283 23.10 3.53 3.65
C ASN A 283 23.24 3.74 5.18
N PHE A 284 22.34 3.15 5.96
CA PHE A 284 22.32 3.27 7.43
C PHE A 284 23.30 2.33 8.15
N ASN A 285 24.15 1.58 7.44
CA ASN A 285 25.11 0.65 8.06
C ASN A 285 26.30 1.34 8.74
N ASN A 286 26.81 2.44 8.17
CA ASN A 286 28.09 3.02 8.56
C ASN A 286 27.89 4.42 9.10
N SER A 287 27.55 4.52 10.40
CA SER A 287 27.30 5.79 11.11
C SER A 287 26.18 6.64 10.49
N PHE A 288 25.69 7.63 11.22
CA PHE A 288 24.69 8.59 10.73
C PHE A 288 25.33 9.59 9.75
N ASP A 289 26.24 9.13 8.88
CA ASP A 289 26.89 9.97 7.90
C ASP A 289 26.00 10.02 6.65
N ALA A 290 24.94 10.83 6.79
CA ALA A 290 24.09 11.22 5.67
C ALA A 290 24.92 12.09 4.73
N SER A 291 25.76 11.48 3.89
CA SER A 291 26.37 12.17 2.76
C SER A 291 25.26 12.50 1.77
N PHE A 292 24.80 13.75 1.82
CA PHE A 292 23.83 14.30 0.89
C PHE A 292 24.50 14.45 -0.48
N ILE A 293 24.33 13.48 -1.37
CA ILE A 293 24.69 13.65 -2.78
C ILE A 293 23.53 14.37 -3.47
N LEU A 294 23.59 15.71 -3.46
CA LEU A 294 22.77 16.55 -4.33
C LEU A 294 23.40 16.57 -5.73
N GLU A 295 23.03 15.63 -6.61
CA GLU A 295 23.22 15.88 -8.04
C GLU A 295 22.18 16.90 -8.51
N ARG A 296 22.51 18.18 -8.33
CA ARG A 296 21.82 19.29 -8.98
C ARG A 296 22.21 19.26 -10.45
N ARG A 297 21.51 18.49 -11.28
CA ARG A 297 21.64 18.62 -12.75
C ARG A 297 20.98 19.94 -13.16
N GLU A 298 21.80 20.98 -13.21
CA GLU A 298 21.41 22.26 -13.80
C GLU A 298 20.96 22.04 -15.23
N THR A 299 19.77 22.55 -15.53
CA THR A 299 19.16 22.57 -16.86
C THR A 299 20.01 23.41 -17.81
N LYS A 300 20.78 22.76 -18.67
CA LYS A 300 21.08 23.30 -20.00
C LYS A 300 20.51 22.33 -21.02
N SER A 301 19.71 22.88 -21.93
CA SER A 301 19.00 22.22 -23.02
C SER A 301 19.79 21.08 -23.66
N VAL A 302 19.30 19.85 -23.50
CA VAL A 302 19.74 18.70 -24.31
C VAL A 302 18.55 18.24 -25.14
N LYS A 303 18.65 18.43 -26.46
CA LYS A 303 17.80 17.74 -27.43
C LYS A 303 18.11 16.25 -27.33
N LEU A 304 17.16 15.45 -26.89
CA LEU A 304 17.29 13.99 -26.90
C LEU A 304 16.77 13.45 -28.23
N TYR A 305 17.68 12.87 -29.02
CA TYR A 305 17.34 11.99 -30.13
C TYR A 305 17.06 10.59 -29.58
N PHE A 306 15.90 10.03 -29.91
CA PHE A 306 15.62 8.63 -29.67
C PHE A 306 16.27 7.82 -30.78
N LYS A 307 17.19 6.92 -30.40
CA LYS A 307 17.62 5.83 -31.27
C LYS A 307 16.89 4.58 -30.80
N GLU A 308 15.97 4.08 -31.62
CA GLU A 308 15.46 2.72 -31.50
C GLU A 308 16.66 1.77 -31.55
N SER A 309 16.82 0.97 -30.49
CA SER A 309 17.64 -0.23 -30.56
C SER A 309 16.73 -1.41 -30.28
N ASP A 310 16.37 -2.09 -31.36
CA ASP A 310 16.03 -3.50 -31.35
C ASP A 310 17.10 -4.32 -30.62
N SER A 311 16.62 -5.34 -29.92
CA SER A 311 17.36 -6.50 -29.40
C SER A 311 18.33 -6.30 -28.22
N ALA A 312 18.12 -7.13 -27.20
CA ALA A 312 19.09 -7.58 -26.19
C ALA A 312 19.57 -6.56 -25.13
N CYS A 313 18.69 -6.12 -24.23
CA CYS A 313 19.10 -5.67 -22.89
C CYS A 313 18.71 -6.71 -21.81
N LYS A 314 19.44 -7.83 -21.78
CA LYS A 314 19.36 -8.86 -20.72
C LYS A 314 20.29 -8.57 -19.52
N LYS A 315 20.92 -7.38 -19.43
CA LYS A 315 21.98 -7.10 -18.43
C LYS A 315 21.92 -5.77 -17.67
N CYS A 316 20.88 -4.94 -17.84
CA CYS A 316 20.80 -3.64 -17.13
C CYS A 316 19.74 -3.56 -16.02
N PHE A 317 19.01 -4.64 -15.72
CA PHE A 317 18.05 -4.68 -14.62
C PHE A 317 18.25 -5.92 -13.76
N ASP A 318 19.30 -5.86 -12.93
CA ASP A 318 19.56 -6.87 -11.91
C ASP A 318 18.54 -6.70 -10.76
N ASN A 319 17.54 -7.60 -10.72
CA ASN A 319 16.66 -8.00 -9.61
C ASN A 319 16.04 -6.92 -8.70
N ARG A 320 15.84 -5.68 -9.18
CA ARG A 320 15.25 -4.60 -8.39
C ARG A 320 13.95 -4.11 -9.02
N HIS A 321 12.84 -4.68 -8.55
CA HIS A 321 11.49 -4.29 -8.95
C HIS A 321 10.80 -3.45 -7.86
N TYR A 322 10.00 -2.47 -8.30
CA TYR A 322 9.44 -1.38 -7.51
C TYR A 322 7.91 -1.42 -7.52
N TYR A 323 7.27 -1.13 -6.38
CA TYR A 323 5.83 -0.97 -6.28
C TYR A 323 5.44 0.20 -5.39
N TRP A 324 4.31 0.82 -5.75
CA TRP A 324 3.75 2.05 -5.19
C TRP A 324 2.35 1.79 -4.65
N LEU A 325 2.04 2.37 -3.49
CA LEU A 325 0.68 2.53 -2.96
C LEU A 325 0.66 3.82 -2.13
N ILE A 326 -0.15 4.81 -2.50
CA ILE A 326 -0.28 6.10 -1.80
C ILE A 326 -1.74 6.50 -1.73
N LEU A 327 -2.16 6.87 -0.53
CA LEU A 327 -3.26 7.80 -0.33
C LEU A 327 -2.70 9.19 -0.01
N LYS A 328 -3.16 10.19 -0.74
CA LYS A 328 -3.31 11.54 -0.20
C LYS A 328 -4.71 12.02 -0.50
N ASN A 329 -5.52 12.14 0.52
CA ASN A 329 -6.50 13.22 0.57
C ASN A 329 -5.93 14.31 1.48
N LYS A 330 -6.29 15.57 1.17
CA LYS A 330 -6.56 16.47 2.28
C LYS A 330 -7.82 15.87 2.93
N LEU A 331 -7.64 14.89 3.82
CA LEU A 331 -8.72 14.50 4.72
C LEU A 331 -8.94 15.71 5.64
N HIS A 332 -9.68 16.71 5.14
CA HIS A 332 -10.27 17.74 5.99
C HIS A 332 -11.25 17.10 7.00
N ASN A 333 -11.55 15.80 6.84
CA ASN A 333 -12.24 14.92 7.77
C ASN A 333 -11.38 13.70 8.13
N VAL A 334 -10.28 13.89 8.87
CA VAL A 334 -9.72 12.82 9.72
C VAL A 334 -10.76 12.52 10.82
N PRO A 335 -11.04 11.24 11.17
CA PRO A 335 -12.11 10.91 12.13
C PRO A 335 -12.03 11.74 13.40
N HIS A 336 -13.17 12.13 13.99
CA HIS A 336 -13.20 12.85 15.26
C HIS A 336 -12.44 12.11 16.38
N ILE A 337 -12.28 10.78 16.28
CA ILE A 337 -11.45 9.94 17.16
C ILE A 337 -9.96 10.15 16.88
N LEU A 338 -9.49 10.02 15.64
CA LEU A 338 -8.09 10.29 15.28
C LEU A 338 -7.68 11.75 15.46
N LYS A 339 -8.61 12.68 15.22
CA LYS A 339 -8.45 14.09 15.52
C LYS A 339 -8.46 14.33 17.03
N LYS A 340 -9.34 13.72 17.84
CA LYS A 340 -9.27 13.76 19.31
C LYS A 340 -7.96 13.17 19.83
N THR A 341 -7.51 12.04 19.30
CA THR A 341 -6.24 11.41 19.68
C THR A 341 -5.10 12.36 19.35
N ILE A 342 -5.02 12.89 18.12
CA ILE A 342 -4.00 13.88 17.72
C ILE A 342 -4.08 15.18 18.55
N ASP A 343 -5.27 15.69 18.84
CA ASP A 343 -5.50 16.93 19.61
C ASP A 343 -5.22 16.72 21.11
N LEU A 344 -5.44 15.52 21.67
CA LEU A 344 -5.03 15.13 23.03
C LEU A 344 -3.49 14.96 23.14
N TYR A 345 -2.83 14.58 22.04
CA TYR A 345 -1.36 14.43 21.97
C TYR A 345 -0.61 15.75 21.70
N HIS A 346 -1.29 16.83 21.31
CA HIS A 346 -0.68 18.14 21.08
C HIS A 346 -0.96 19.16 22.21
N ASN A 347 -1.82 18.82 23.17
CA ASN A 347 -2.16 19.64 24.33
C ASN A 347 -1.64 19.09 25.68
N ASN A 348 -0.79 18.07 25.63
CA ASN A 348 0.11 17.62 26.72
C ASN A 348 1.53 17.55 26.14
#